data_AF-N9PXP2-F1
#
_entry.id   AF-N9PXP2-F1
#
_cell.length_a   1.000
_cell.length_b   1.000
_cell.length_c   1.000
_cell.angle_alpha   90.00
_cell.angle_beta   90.00
_cell.angle_gamma   90.00
#
_symmetry.space_group_name_H-M   'P 1'
#
loop_
_entity.id
_entity.type
_entity.pdbx_description
1 polymer ?
#
loop_
_entity_poly.entity_id
_entity_poly.type
_entity_poly.pdbx_seq_one_letter_code
_entity_poly.pdbx_strand_id
1 'polypeptide(L)'
;MSLDASIWAWKTRQKQKRGGALKPLKKLVLLSLADRAGEDHVCYPSIARLVEDTEMDRKTVLKIIDELIEDGLIVDTGERKGRTKQVKVYNLIGVKGRETVPTTVLFDDENEDLKSTNNGTVPSVEQFQQFHERVPTIPLKSPNVGTRNLPKNLPLESKNKNQWLCSKKLSLEIAQANPEIDTNEIISSTWFNRELRAFELFNAEKSMCDELMIYHFANWLLEAKAKQDRLKNSSQPTQKQPAKSKNTLTDKQRYFFASKLSRLPEFGKYSEGNESYEQLAKRLESMLKEPENLKKWAEYLINISNEHKGNAA
;
A
#
# COMPACT_ATOMS: atom_id res chain seq x y z
N MET A 1 7.70 19.71 -1.37
CA MET A 1 6.78 19.76 -2.52
C MET A 1 5.39 19.91 -1.93
N SER A 2 4.77 21.07 -2.10
CA SER A 2 3.43 21.37 -1.58
C SER A 2 2.35 20.81 -2.49
N LEU A 3 1.51 19.90 -1.96
CA LEU A 3 0.39 19.33 -2.69
C LEU A 3 -0.62 20.42 -3.10
N ASP A 4 -0.85 21.38 -2.21
CA ASP A 4 -1.81 22.46 -2.43
C ASP A 4 -1.35 23.38 -3.58
N ALA A 5 -0.03 23.64 -3.67
CA ALA A 5 0.54 24.39 -4.79
C ALA A 5 0.35 23.66 -6.13
N SER A 6 0.59 22.35 -6.19
CA SER A 6 0.39 21.56 -7.41
C SER A 6 -1.09 21.54 -7.82
N ILE A 7 -2.01 21.34 -6.88
CA ILE A 7 -3.45 21.34 -7.15
C ILE A 7 -3.90 22.72 -7.64
N TRP A 8 -3.42 23.79 -7.02
CA TRP A 8 -3.68 25.16 -7.44
C TRP A 8 -3.22 25.38 -8.88
N ALA A 9 -1.97 25.03 -9.23
CA ALA A 9 -1.44 25.19 -10.58
C ALA A 9 -2.24 24.43 -11.64
N TRP A 10 -2.76 23.24 -11.31
CA TRP A 10 -3.65 22.48 -12.21
C TRP A 10 -5.00 23.17 -12.46
N LYS A 11 -5.56 23.80 -11.42
CA LYS A 11 -6.83 24.52 -11.48
C LYS A 11 -6.68 25.87 -12.21
N THR A 12 -5.57 26.57 -12.00
CA THR A 12 -5.29 27.88 -12.60
C THR A 12 -5.38 27.84 -14.12
N ARG A 13 -6.21 28.73 -14.67
CA ARG A 13 -6.39 28.92 -16.11
C ARG A 13 -5.46 30.01 -16.61
N GLN A 14 -4.61 29.67 -17.58
CA GLN A 14 -3.64 30.59 -18.15
C GLN A 14 -4.31 31.55 -19.15
N LYS A 15 -3.97 32.84 -19.05
CA LYS A 15 -4.43 33.87 -19.97
C LYS A 15 -3.57 33.85 -21.24
N GLN A 16 -4.21 34.00 -22.40
CA GLN A 16 -3.49 34.17 -23.67
C GLN A 16 -3.34 35.65 -23.95
N LYS A 17 -2.10 36.10 -24.14
CA LYS A 17 -1.76 37.46 -24.58
C LYS A 17 -1.40 37.42 -26.06
N ARG A 18 -1.80 38.45 -26.83
CA ARG A 18 -1.34 38.58 -28.23
C ARG A 18 0.18 38.75 -28.24
N GLY A 19 0.89 37.89 -28.99
CA GLY A 19 2.37 37.86 -29.01
C GLY A 19 3.02 37.23 -27.76
N GLY A 20 2.23 36.72 -26.81
CA GLY A 20 2.73 36.05 -25.60
C GLY A 20 3.00 34.56 -25.79
N ALA A 21 3.44 33.90 -24.72
CA ALA A 21 3.64 32.46 -24.70
C ALA A 21 2.32 31.68 -24.77
N LEU A 22 2.36 30.46 -25.32
CA LEU A 22 1.19 29.60 -25.44
C LEU A 22 0.68 29.13 -24.06
N LYS A 23 -0.64 29.08 -23.87
CA LYS A 23 -1.29 28.64 -22.62
C LYS A 23 -0.72 27.31 -22.04
N PRO A 24 -0.50 26.25 -22.85
CA PRO A 24 0.03 24.99 -22.31
C PRO A 24 1.45 25.14 -21.76
N LEU A 25 2.29 25.93 -22.41
CA LEU A 25 3.67 26.15 -21.99
C LEU A 25 3.73 26.95 -20.69
N LYS A 26 2.90 28.01 -20.58
CA LYS A 26 2.72 28.74 -19.32
C LYS A 26 2.32 27.81 -18.18
N LYS A 27 1.35 26.93 -18.44
CA LYS A 27 0.87 25.97 -17.45
C LYS A 27 1.97 25.00 -17.03
N LEU A 28 2.78 24.53 -17.98
CA LEU A 28 3.87 23.59 -17.69
C LEU A 28 4.96 24.24 -16.81
N VAL A 29 5.38 25.47 -17.12
CA VAL A 29 6.34 26.22 -16.29
C VAL A 29 5.77 26.46 -14.90
N LEU A 30 4.49 26.86 -14.80
CA LEU A 30 3.83 27.06 -13.51
C LEU A 30 3.76 25.77 -12.69
N LEU A 31 3.48 24.63 -13.32
CA LEU A 31 3.49 23.32 -12.67
C LEU A 31 4.88 22.96 -12.17
N SER A 32 5.93 23.23 -12.94
CA SER A 32 7.32 23.00 -12.51
C SER A 32 7.73 23.86 -11.32
N LEU A 33 7.25 25.11 -11.24
CA LEU A 33 7.40 25.99 -10.08
C LEU A 33 6.64 25.43 -8.86
N ALA A 34 5.38 25.03 -9.05
CA ALA A 34 4.51 24.51 -8.00
C ALA A 34 4.99 23.20 -7.39
N ASP A 35 5.53 22.28 -8.19
CA ASP A 35 6.15 21.03 -7.72
C ASP A 35 7.27 21.31 -6.71
N ARG A 36 8.03 22.40 -6.91
CA ARG A 36 9.15 22.80 -6.05
C ARG A 36 8.76 23.77 -4.94
N ALA A 37 7.51 24.17 -4.85
CA ALA A 37 7.07 25.03 -3.77
C ALA A 37 7.12 24.28 -2.44
N GLY A 38 7.62 24.97 -1.40
CA GLY A 38 7.51 24.56 -0.01
C GLY A 38 6.10 24.77 0.54
N GLU A 39 5.91 24.47 1.81
CA GLU A 39 4.65 24.74 2.54
C GLU A 39 4.33 26.24 2.56
N ASP A 40 5.35 27.09 2.63
CA ASP A 40 5.25 28.55 2.55
C ASP A 40 4.85 29.10 1.16
N HIS A 41 4.54 28.22 0.21
CA HIS A 41 4.21 28.57 -1.19
C HIS A 41 5.35 29.27 -1.96
N VAL A 42 6.57 29.21 -1.41
CA VAL A 42 7.79 29.75 -2.01
C VAL A 42 8.58 28.66 -2.75
N CYS A 43 9.13 29.02 -3.91
CA CYS A 43 9.99 28.17 -4.72
C CYS A 43 11.23 28.96 -5.21
N TYR A 44 12.35 28.27 -5.45
CA TYR A 44 13.58 28.89 -5.94
C TYR A 44 14.35 28.00 -6.94
N PRO A 45 13.69 27.48 -8.00
CA PRO A 45 14.40 26.73 -9.03
C PRO A 45 15.33 27.65 -9.84
N SER A 46 16.50 27.12 -10.21
CA SER A 46 17.36 27.79 -11.18
C SER A 46 16.71 27.75 -12.58
N ILE A 47 17.02 28.73 -13.43
CA ILE A 47 16.55 28.75 -14.82
C ILE A 47 16.98 27.49 -15.58
N ALA A 48 18.19 26.99 -15.33
CA ALA A 48 18.67 25.76 -15.96
C ALA A 48 17.81 24.55 -15.57
N ARG A 49 17.34 24.50 -14.32
CA ARG A 49 16.43 23.44 -13.86
C ARG A 49 15.08 23.52 -14.55
N LEU A 50 14.51 24.72 -14.69
CA LEU A 50 13.24 24.91 -15.40
C LEU A 50 13.35 24.51 -16.87
N VAL A 51 14.47 24.86 -17.53
CA VAL A 51 14.77 24.45 -18.90
C VAL A 51 14.79 22.92 -19.05
N GLU A 52 15.43 22.23 -18.11
CA GLU A 52 15.49 20.76 -18.09
C GLU A 52 14.10 20.14 -17.85
N ASP A 53 13.29 20.69 -16.95
CA ASP A 53 11.96 20.15 -16.64
C ASP A 53 10.94 20.35 -17.75
N THR A 54 11.03 21.47 -18.47
CA THR A 54 10.04 21.81 -19.49
C THR A 54 10.53 21.58 -20.90
N GLU A 55 11.79 21.18 -21.08
CA GLU A 55 12.46 21.00 -22.38
C GLU A 55 12.34 22.22 -23.30
N MET A 56 12.29 23.42 -22.72
CA MET A 56 12.12 24.69 -23.45
C MET A 56 13.41 25.47 -23.52
N ASP A 57 13.55 26.27 -24.57
CA ASP A 57 14.63 27.26 -24.64
C ASP A 57 14.64 28.21 -23.45
N ARG A 58 15.84 28.51 -22.95
CA ARG A 58 16.07 29.43 -21.82
C ARG A 58 15.35 30.77 -21.97
N LYS A 59 15.35 31.35 -23.17
CA LYS A 59 14.68 32.64 -23.46
C LYS A 59 13.17 32.52 -23.34
N THR A 60 12.60 31.38 -23.74
CA THR A 60 11.18 31.09 -23.65
C THR A 60 10.75 30.91 -22.20
N VAL A 61 11.53 30.18 -21.40
CA VAL A 61 11.27 30.03 -19.96
C VAL A 61 11.28 31.38 -19.25
N LEU A 62 12.28 32.24 -19.53
CA LEU A 62 12.34 33.58 -18.97
C LEU A 62 11.13 34.43 -19.35
N LYS A 63 10.77 34.45 -20.64
CA LYS A 63 9.57 35.15 -21.12
C LYS A 63 8.30 34.67 -20.42
N ILE A 64 8.15 33.36 -20.23
CA ILE A 64 7.00 32.79 -19.54
C ILE A 64 6.97 33.22 -18.08
N ILE A 65 8.10 33.22 -17.37
CA ILE A 65 8.18 33.68 -15.99
C ILE A 65 7.75 35.15 -15.89
N ASP A 66 8.23 36.00 -16.80
CA ASP A 66 7.84 37.41 -16.83
C ASP A 66 6.32 37.56 -17.05
N GLU A 67 5.75 36.79 -17.99
CA GLU A 67 4.30 36.77 -18.21
C GLU A 67 3.51 36.21 -17.01
N LEU A 68 4.04 35.25 -16.25
CA LEU A 68 3.40 34.72 -15.04
C LEU A 68 3.41 35.75 -13.90
N ILE A 69 4.45 36.59 -13.83
CA ILE A 69 4.52 37.73 -12.90
C ILE A 69 3.49 38.79 -13.30
N GLU A 70 3.44 39.15 -14.59
CA GLU A 70 2.43 40.08 -15.13
C GLU A 70 0.99 39.56 -14.90
N ASP A 71 0.77 38.26 -15.05
CA ASP A 71 -0.53 37.62 -14.83
C ASP A 71 -0.92 37.56 -13.33
N GLY A 72 -0.01 37.95 -12.42
CA GLY A 72 -0.23 37.97 -10.97
C GLY A 72 -0.26 36.60 -10.32
N LEU A 73 0.29 35.58 -10.98
CA LEU A 73 0.30 34.19 -10.49
C LEU A 73 1.52 33.92 -9.59
N ILE A 74 2.62 34.62 -9.84
CA ILE A 74 3.86 34.51 -9.07
C ILE A 74 4.45 35.90 -8.80
N VAL A 75 5.23 36.05 -7.73
CA VAL A 75 5.96 37.29 -7.40
C VAL A 75 7.42 36.98 -7.05
N ASP A 76 8.35 37.77 -7.58
CA ASP A 76 9.76 37.76 -7.15
C ASP A 76 9.85 38.41 -5.77
N THR A 77 10.26 37.64 -4.76
CA THR A 77 10.39 38.10 -3.37
C THR A 77 11.57 39.05 -3.15
N GLY A 78 12.45 39.20 -4.14
CA GLY A 78 13.71 39.95 -4.02
C GLY A 78 14.84 39.13 -3.38
N GLU A 79 14.52 38.05 -2.67
CA GLU A 79 15.53 37.16 -2.11
C GLU A 79 16.29 36.38 -3.18
N ARG A 80 17.55 36.05 -2.88
CA ARG A 80 18.39 35.23 -3.74
C ARG A 80 19.00 34.09 -2.95
N LYS A 81 18.81 32.85 -3.42
CA LYS A 81 19.30 31.63 -2.76
C LYS A 81 20.42 30.95 -3.58
N GLY A 82 21.09 29.99 -2.93
CA GLY A 82 22.18 29.20 -3.49
C GLY A 82 23.59 29.72 -3.17
N ARG A 83 24.61 28.92 -3.47
CA ARG A 83 26.02 29.21 -3.15
C ARG A 83 26.51 30.54 -3.75
N THR A 84 26.06 30.87 -4.96
CA THR A 84 26.41 32.13 -5.66
C THR A 84 25.43 33.27 -5.40
N LYS A 85 24.37 33.05 -4.61
CA LYS A 85 23.28 34.03 -4.35
C LYS A 85 22.67 34.63 -5.63
N GLN A 86 22.52 33.83 -6.68
CA GLN A 86 21.97 34.28 -7.97
C GLN A 86 20.56 33.75 -8.25
N VAL A 87 20.09 32.73 -7.54
CA VAL A 87 18.80 32.08 -7.85
C VAL A 87 17.66 32.90 -7.24
N LYS A 88 16.76 33.40 -8.10
CA LYS A 88 15.58 34.16 -7.69
C LYS A 88 14.61 33.28 -6.90
N VAL A 89 14.03 33.85 -5.86
CA VAL A 89 13.03 33.20 -5.01
C VAL A 89 11.65 33.76 -5.37
N TYR A 90 10.76 32.89 -5.82
CA TYR A 90 9.40 33.23 -6.25
C TYR A 90 8.36 32.72 -5.25
N ASN A 91 7.37 33.56 -4.96
CA ASN A 91 6.19 33.18 -4.19
C ASN A 91 4.99 32.91 -5.13
N LEU A 92 4.22 31.85 -4.88
CA LEU A 92 3.02 31.50 -5.65
C LEU A 92 1.78 32.14 -5.02
N ILE A 93 1.07 32.98 -5.78
CA ILE A 93 -0.06 33.76 -5.26
C ILE A 93 -1.37 32.99 -5.46
N GLY A 94 -2.17 32.90 -4.39
CA GLY A 94 -3.50 32.28 -4.44
C GLY A 94 -3.52 30.78 -4.16
N VAL A 95 -2.39 30.20 -3.74
CA VAL A 95 -2.36 28.87 -3.13
C VAL A 95 -3.04 28.97 -1.77
N LYS A 96 -4.10 28.17 -1.56
CA LYS A 96 -4.75 28.03 -0.25
C LYS A 96 -4.16 26.82 0.44
N GLY A 97 -3.18 27.02 1.30
CA GLY A 97 -2.66 25.96 2.16
C GLY A 97 -3.69 25.49 3.18
N ARG A 98 -3.57 24.25 3.64
CA ARG A 98 -4.39 23.73 4.76
C ARG A 98 -4.08 24.38 6.10
N GLU A 99 -2.97 25.11 6.19
CA GLU A 99 -2.50 25.79 7.41
C GLU A 99 -2.83 27.28 7.47
N THR A 100 -3.65 27.80 6.55
CA THR A 100 -4.06 29.20 6.61
C THR A 100 -5.09 29.42 7.73
N VAL A 101 -4.61 29.50 8.97
CA VAL A 101 -5.16 30.48 9.91
C VAL A 101 -4.91 31.84 9.25
N PRO A 102 -5.92 32.71 9.09
CA PRO A 102 -5.71 34.02 8.49
C PRO A 102 -4.64 34.75 9.30
N THR A 103 -3.51 35.05 8.66
CA THR A 103 -2.51 35.98 9.16
C THR A 103 -3.24 37.22 9.63
N THR A 104 -3.22 37.45 10.94
CA THR A 104 -3.67 38.68 11.56
C THR A 104 -3.03 39.83 10.81
N VAL A 105 -3.90 40.69 10.29
CA VAL A 105 -3.55 41.99 9.71
C VAL A 105 -2.61 42.67 10.71
N LEU A 106 -1.39 42.98 10.28
CA LEU A 106 -0.54 43.92 11.00
C LEU A 106 -1.34 45.23 11.04
N PHE A 107 -1.77 45.63 12.22
CA PHE A 107 -2.22 47.00 12.44
C PHE A 107 -0.97 47.88 12.38
N ASP A 108 -1.01 48.83 11.45
CA ASP A 108 -0.13 49.98 11.46
C ASP A 108 -0.37 50.74 12.77
N ASP A 109 0.65 50.81 13.62
CA ASP A 109 0.76 51.88 14.62
C ASP A 109 1.90 52.78 14.18
N GLU A 110 1.52 53.85 13.47
CA GLU A 110 2.26 55.10 13.47
C GLU A 110 2.26 55.65 14.91
N ASN A 111 3.44 55.90 15.49
CA ASN A 111 3.78 57.22 16.04
C ASN A 111 5.23 57.29 16.55
N GLU A 112 5.93 58.25 15.94
CA GLU A 112 6.88 59.24 16.47
C GLU A 112 7.72 59.01 17.74
N ASP A 113 9.01 59.32 17.52
CA ASP A 113 9.95 60.04 18.39
C ASP A 113 10.21 59.55 19.82
N LEU A 114 11.46 59.15 20.08
CA LEU A 114 12.28 59.67 21.18
C LEU A 114 13.76 59.30 21.00
N LYS A 115 14.63 60.32 20.97
CA LYS A 115 16.09 60.22 21.11
C LYS A 115 16.47 59.61 22.46
N SER A 116 17.51 58.76 22.52
CA SER A 116 18.64 58.91 23.46
C SER A 116 19.77 57.89 23.23
N THR A 117 20.95 58.27 23.69
CA THR A 117 22.31 57.73 23.51
C THR A 117 22.82 56.87 24.69
N ASN A 118 23.72 55.92 24.36
CA ASN A 118 24.93 55.45 25.08
C ASN A 118 24.88 54.62 26.41
N ASN A 119 25.59 53.48 26.33
CA ASN A 119 26.54 52.83 27.28
C ASN A 119 26.10 51.90 28.45
N GLY A 120 26.79 50.74 28.54
CA GLY A 120 27.05 49.89 29.73
C GLY A 120 26.78 48.37 29.54
N THR A 121 27.74 47.50 29.14
CA THR A 121 28.67 46.65 29.96
C THR A 121 27.97 45.54 30.79
N VAL A 122 27.81 44.26 30.34
CA VAL A 122 28.68 43.01 30.48
C VAL A 122 28.47 42.22 31.81
N PRO A 123 28.61 40.86 31.96
CA PRO A 123 28.26 39.65 31.16
C PRO A 123 27.80 38.40 32.04
N SER A 124 27.87 37.17 31.48
CA SER A 124 27.94 35.81 32.12
C SER A 124 26.61 35.01 32.19
N VAL A 125 26.47 33.72 31.85
CA VAL A 125 27.36 32.54 31.90
C VAL A 125 27.07 31.56 30.74
N GLU A 126 28.10 30.83 30.34
CA GLU A 126 28.21 29.78 29.32
C GLU A 126 27.50 28.46 29.66
N GLN A 127 27.12 27.68 28.64
CA GLN A 127 27.43 26.23 28.62
C GLN A 127 27.48 25.67 27.19
N PHE A 128 28.69 25.38 26.72
CA PHE A 128 28.99 24.54 25.55
C PHE A 128 29.20 23.09 26.01
N GLN A 129 28.87 22.13 25.15
CA GLN A 129 29.64 20.88 25.02
C GLN A 129 29.91 20.59 23.54
N GLN A 130 31.20 20.64 23.19
CA GLN A 130 31.79 20.05 21.99
C GLN A 130 32.32 18.65 22.35
N PHE A 131 32.21 17.69 21.43
CA PHE A 131 33.22 16.66 21.28
C PHE A 131 33.67 16.56 19.82
N HIS A 132 34.93 16.16 19.68
CA HIS A 132 35.84 16.38 18.57
C HIS A 132 36.47 15.04 18.22
N GLU A 133 36.53 14.67 16.94
CA GLU A 133 37.55 13.74 16.45
C GLU A 133 37.78 13.89 14.94
N ARG A 134 39.03 13.76 14.51
CA ARG A 134 39.57 14.28 13.23
C ARG A 134 39.65 13.23 12.10
N VAL A 135 39.40 13.79 10.92
CA VAL A 135 39.57 13.41 9.50
C VAL A 135 40.81 12.57 9.11
N PRO A 136 40.72 11.76 8.03
CA PRO A 136 41.83 11.52 7.09
C PRO A 136 41.64 12.29 5.76
N THR A 137 42.64 13.11 5.44
CA THR A 137 42.78 13.93 4.22
C THR A 137 43.08 13.09 2.97
N ILE A 138 42.38 13.37 1.86
CA ILE A 138 42.71 12.88 0.50
C ILE A 138 42.70 14.08 -0.47
N PRO A 139 43.62 14.19 -1.45
CA PRO A 139 43.89 15.44 -2.18
C PRO A 139 42.78 15.90 -3.14
N LEU A 140 42.67 17.23 -3.28
CA LEU A 140 41.79 17.94 -4.20
C LEU A 140 42.09 17.62 -5.68
N LYS A 141 41.12 17.02 -6.39
CA LYS A 141 40.65 17.45 -7.73
C LYS A 141 39.50 16.55 -8.22
N SER A 142 38.27 17.04 -8.12
CA SER A 142 37.13 16.64 -8.98
C SER A 142 35.99 17.68 -8.89
N PRO A 143 35.17 17.87 -9.94
CA PRO A 143 34.42 19.12 -10.15
C PRO A 143 33.22 19.29 -9.20
N ASN A 144 33.10 20.50 -8.64
CA ASN A 144 32.01 20.95 -7.79
C ASN A 144 30.69 21.09 -8.57
N VAL A 145 29.78 20.13 -8.41
CA VAL A 145 28.34 20.36 -8.63
C VAL A 145 27.66 20.39 -7.26
N GLY A 146 27.56 21.58 -6.69
CA GLY A 146 26.95 21.82 -5.39
C GLY A 146 25.52 22.32 -5.51
N THR A 147 24.56 21.51 -5.03
CA THR A 147 23.44 21.84 -4.13
C THR A 147 22.57 20.58 -4.00
N ARG A 148 22.93 19.66 -3.09
CA ARG A 148 22.03 18.58 -2.64
C ARG A 148 21.46 18.98 -1.29
N ASN A 149 20.18 19.28 -1.22
CA ASN A 149 19.40 18.96 -0.03
C ASN A 149 18.78 17.59 -0.31
N LEU A 150 19.40 16.53 0.19
CA LEU A 150 18.76 15.24 0.52
C LEU A 150 19.87 14.32 1.10
N PRO A 151 19.66 13.67 2.27
CA PRO A 151 20.50 12.54 2.64
C PRO A 151 20.24 11.41 1.64
N LYS A 152 21.30 10.98 0.96
CA LYS A 152 21.28 9.87 0.01
C LYS A 152 21.50 8.58 0.78
N ASN A 153 20.50 8.15 1.56
CA ASN A 153 20.34 6.80 2.13
C ASN A 153 18.92 6.68 2.71
N LEU A 154 17.92 6.63 1.83
CA LEU A 154 16.68 5.93 2.14
C LEU A 154 16.85 4.52 1.55
N PRO A 155 16.41 3.45 2.23
CA PRO A 155 16.41 2.13 1.62
C PRO A 155 15.62 2.24 0.31
N LEU A 156 16.07 1.54 -0.72
CA LEU A 156 15.45 1.50 -2.04
C LEU A 156 14.13 0.71 -2.01
N GLU A 157 13.29 0.92 -1.00
CA GLU A 157 11.94 0.39 -0.89
C GLU A 157 11.00 1.56 -0.56
N SER A 158 9.85 1.62 -1.26
CA SER A 158 8.68 2.46 -0.99
C SER A 158 8.69 3.94 -1.45
N LYS A 159 8.97 4.21 -2.74
CA LYS A 159 8.36 5.36 -3.45
C LYS A 159 7.64 5.00 -4.75
N ASN A 160 7.29 3.72 -4.94
CA ASN A 160 6.25 3.39 -5.90
C ASN A 160 4.90 3.78 -5.30
N LYS A 161 4.41 4.98 -5.63
CA LYS A 161 2.97 5.16 -5.77
C LYS A 161 2.59 4.25 -6.92
N ASN A 162 2.15 3.03 -6.65
CA ASN A 162 1.71 2.09 -7.69
C ASN A 162 0.60 2.79 -8.49
N GLN A 163 0.97 3.28 -9.67
CA GLN A 163 0.18 4.22 -10.46
C GLN A 163 -1.19 3.66 -10.84
N TRP A 164 -1.28 2.33 -10.91
CA TRP A 164 -2.47 1.58 -11.26
C TRP A 164 -3.39 1.26 -10.05
N LEU A 165 -2.86 1.19 -8.82
CA LEU A 165 -3.63 0.71 -7.67
C LEU A 165 -4.30 1.87 -6.92
N CYS A 166 -5.61 2.03 -7.12
CA CYS A 166 -6.42 3.01 -6.41
C CYS A 166 -7.30 2.31 -5.36
N SER A 167 -7.10 2.62 -4.07
CA SER A 167 -7.85 2.01 -2.96
C SER A 167 -9.37 2.14 -3.10
N LYS A 168 -9.85 3.32 -3.55
CA LYS A 168 -11.29 3.56 -3.78
C LYS A 168 -11.87 2.70 -4.90
N LYS A 169 -11.11 2.47 -5.97
CA LYS A 169 -11.55 1.63 -7.08
C LYS A 169 -11.54 0.15 -6.67
N LEU A 170 -10.46 -0.27 -5.99
CA LEU A 170 -10.35 -1.62 -5.46
C LEU A 170 -11.48 -1.95 -4.48
N SER A 171 -11.82 -1.02 -3.57
CA SER A 171 -12.92 -1.24 -2.63
C SER A 171 -14.27 -1.39 -3.33
N LEU A 172 -14.50 -0.66 -4.43
CA LEU A 172 -15.72 -0.79 -5.22
C LEU A 172 -15.78 -2.16 -5.92
N GLU A 173 -14.70 -2.59 -6.56
CA GLU A 173 -14.64 -3.90 -7.22
C GLU A 173 -14.86 -5.06 -6.25
N ILE A 174 -14.22 -5.03 -5.07
CA ILE A 174 -14.42 -6.07 -4.05
C ILE A 174 -15.85 -6.06 -3.54
N ALA A 175 -16.43 -4.88 -3.29
CA ALA A 175 -17.82 -4.77 -2.85
C ALA A 175 -18.83 -5.26 -3.90
N GLN A 176 -18.53 -5.08 -5.20
CA GLN A 176 -19.33 -5.63 -6.29
C GLN A 176 -19.25 -7.17 -6.35
N ALA A 177 -18.06 -7.73 -6.13
CA ALA A 177 -17.85 -9.17 -6.17
C ALA A 177 -18.41 -9.89 -4.93
N ASN A 178 -18.26 -9.29 -3.74
CA ASN A 178 -18.83 -9.82 -2.51
C ASN A 178 -19.17 -8.68 -1.51
N PRO A 179 -20.46 -8.33 -1.38
CA PRO A 179 -20.88 -7.19 -0.56
C PRO A 179 -20.76 -7.43 0.95
N GLU A 180 -20.58 -8.68 1.39
CA GLU A 180 -20.47 -9.02 2.82
C GLU A 180 -19.06 -8.80 3.39
N ILE A 181 -18.06 -8.59 2.53
CA ILE A 181 -16.66 -8.48 2.94
C ILE A 181 -16.29 -7.03 3.21
N ASP A 182 -15.80 -6.76 4.44
CA ASP A 182 -15.22 -5.46 4.75
C ASP A 182 -13.83 -5.32 4.10
N THR A 183 -13.76 -4.44 3.10
CA THR A 183 -12.55 -4.13 2.35
C THR A 183 -11.46 -3.51 3.21
N ASN A 184 -11.84 -2.78 4.27
CA ASN A 184 -10.88 -2.14 5.17
C ASN A 184 -10.08 -3.18 5.98
N GLU A 185 -10.73 -4.29 6.35
CA GLU A 185 -10.09 -5.42 7.04
C GLU A 185 -9.01 -6.07 6.14
N ILE A 186 -9.29 -6.21 4.83
CA ILE A 186 -8.33 -6.77 3.88
C ILE A 186 -7.14 -5.83 3.70
N ILE A 187 -7.40 -4.55 3.46
CA ILE A 187 -6.33 -3.56 3.19
C ILE A 187 -5.43 -3.38 4.41
N SER A 188 -5.98 -3.43 5.62
CA SER A 188 -5.21 -3.32 6.87
C SER A 188 -4.49 -4.62 7.28
N SER A 189 -4.75 -5.74 6.59
CA SER A 189 -4.15 -7.03 6.93
C SER A 189 -2.65 -7.09 6.65
N THR A 190 -1.89 -7.76 7.51
CA THR A 190 -0.43 -7.94 7.36
C THR A 190 -0.02 -8.69 6.09
N TRP A 191 -0.89 -9.56 5.57
CA TRP A 191 -0.65 -10.34 4.36
C TRP A 191 -0.93 -9.57 3.06
N PHE A 192 -1.61 -8.42 3.11
CA PHE A 192 -2.01 -7.66 1.92
C PHE A 192 -0.82 -7.28 1.04
N ASN A 193 0.21 -6.66 1.63
CA ASN A 193 1.40 -6.22 0.91
C ASN A 193 2.15 -7.39 0.26
N ARG A 194 2.09 -8.57 0.87
CA ARG A 194 2.71 -9.79 0.34
C ARG A 194 2.01 -10.24 -0.95
N GLU A 195 0.68 -10.27 -0.94
CA GLU A 195 -0.12 -10.63 -2.11
C GLU A 195 -0.01 -9.57 -3.22
N LEU A 196 0.04 -8.29 -2.85
CA LEU A 196 0.28 -7.21 -3.79
C LEU A 196 1.60 -7.40 -4.55
N ARG A 197 2.71 -7.65 -3.84
CA ARG A 197 4.00 -7.92 -4.49
C ARG A 197 3.94 -9.17 -5.37
N ALA A 198 3.28 -10.23 -4.91
CA ALA A 198 3.15 -11.47 -5.67
C ALA A 198 2.36 -11.27 -6.98
N PHE A 199 1.27 -10.51 -6.93
CA PHE A 199 0.46 -10.17 -8.08
C PHE A 199 1.22 -9.30 -9.09
N GLU A 200 1.99 -8.32 -8.62
CA GLU A 200 2.82 -7.48 -9.48
C GLU A 200 3.89 -8.29 -10.20
N LEU A 201 4.57 -9.20 -9.49
CA LEU A 201 5.56 -10.10 -10.10
C LEU A 201 4.92 -11.03 -11.13
N PHE A 202 3.75 -11.59 -10.84
CA PHE A 202 3.04 -12.48 -11.74
C PHE A 202 2.58 -11.80 -13.04
N ASN A 203 2.34 -10.50 -13.00
CA ASN A 203 1.88 -9.71 -14.15
C ASN A 203 2.95 -8.77 -14.72
N ALA A 204 4.20 -8.85 -14.26
CA ALA A 204 5.27 -7.92 -14.66
C ALA A 204 5.54 -7.90 -16.18
N GLU A 205 5.36 -9.04 -16.85
CA GLU A 205 5.55 -9.17 -18.30
C GLU A 205 4.26 -8.92 -19.10
N LYS A 206 3.12 -8.75 -18.43
CA LYS A 206 1.81 -8.58 -19.09
C LYS A 206 1.47 -7.10 -19.17
N SER A 207 1.31 -6.59 -20.39
CA SER A 207 0.78 -5.25 -20.61
C SER A 207 -0.74 -5.25 -20.49
N MET A 208 -1.27 -4.88 -19.32
CA MET A 208 -2.71 -4.71 -19.06
C MET A 208 -3.01 -3.28 -18.59
N CYS A 209 -4.22 -2.78 -18.83
CA CYS A 209 -4.64 -1.47 -18.35
C CYS A 209 -4.95 -1.49 -16.84
N ASP A 210 -4.85 -0.33 -16.20
CA ASP A 210 -5.03 -0.18 -14.74
C ASP A 210 -6.37 -0.73 -14.23
N GLU A 211 -7.45 -0.55 -14.99
CA GLU A 211 -8.78 -1.00 -14.62
C GLU A 211 -8.88 -2.53 -14.60
N LEU A 212 -8.30 -3.20 -15.60
CA LEU A 212 -8.24 -4.66 -15.66
C LEU A 212 -7.31 -5.23 -14.57
N MET A 213 -6.20 -4.53 -14.29
CA MET A 213 -5.30 -4.88 -13.19
C MET A 213 -6.01 -4.84 -11.84
N ILE A 214 -6.84 -3.81 -11.59
CA ILE A 214 -7.64 -3.70 -10.35
C ILE A 214 -8.66 -4.85 -10.25
N TYR A 215 -9.37 -5.15 -11.34
CA TYR A 215 -10.33 -6.25 -11.40
C TYR A 215 -9.68 -7.60 -11.05
N HIS A 216 -8.56 -7.93 -11.70
CA HIS A 216 -7.84 -9.18 -11.44
C HIS A 216 -7.28 -9.24 -10.03
N PHE A 217 -6.79 -8.11 -9.50
CA PHE A 217 -6.27 -8.04 -8.15
C PHE A 217 -7.36 -8.20 -7.09
N ALA A 218 -8.57 -7.68 -7.33
CA ALA A 218 -9.72 -7.90 -6.46
C ALA A 218 -10.03 -9.41 -6.31
N ASN A 219 -10.08 -10.15 -7.43
CA ASN A 219 -10.27 -11.60 -7.40
C ASN A 219 -9.13 -12.33 -6.68
N TRP A 220 -7.88 -11.93 -6.92
CA TRP A 220 -6.71 -12.49 -6.23
C TRP A 220 -6.83 -12.32 -4.71
N LEU A 221 -7.25 -11.16 -4.24
CA LEU A 221 -7.43 -10.89 -2.81
C LEU A 221 -8.56 -11.71 -2.18
N LEU A 222 -9.66 -11.94 -2.91
CA LEU A 222 -10.75 -12.79 -2.45
C LEU A 222 -10.30 -14.24 -2.28
N GLU A 223 -9.55 -14.77 -3.24
CA GLU A 223 -8.95 -16.10 -3.14
C GLU A 223 -7.94 -16.19 -1.99
N ALA A 224 -7.11 -15.18 -1.81
CA ALA A 224 -6.16 -15.09 -0.72
C ALA A 224 -6.87 -15.05 0.64
N LYS A 225 -7.94 -14.24 0.80
CA LYS A 225 -8.75 -14.20 2.03
C LYS A 225 -9.36 -15.57 2.33
N ALA A 226 -9.97 -16.22 1.34
CA ALA A 226 -10.52 -17.57 1.50
C ALA A 226 -9.45 -18.58 1.93
N LYS A 227 -8.21 -18.46 1.43
CA LYS A 227 -7.08 -19.27 1.88
C LYS A 227 -6.70 -19.00 3.33
N GLN A 228 -6.65 -17.73 3.74
CA GLN A 228 -6.39 -17.34 5.14
C GLN A 228 -7.48 -17.87 6.08
N ASP A 229 -8.75 -17.81 5.69
CA ASP A 229 -9.85 -18.31 6.50
C ASP A 229 -9.80 -19.83 6.64
N ARG A 230 -9.42 -20.56 5.58
CA ARG A 230 -9.15 -22.01 5.66
C ARG A 230 -8.00 -22.32 6.61
N LEU A 231 -6.91 -21.55 6.56
CA LEU A 231 -5.77 -21.70 7.47
C LEU A 231 -6.18 -21.41 8.92
N LYS A 232 -6.93 -20.33 9.19
CA LYS A 232 -7.44 -20.00 10.51
C LYS A 232 -8.38 -21.09 11.05
N ASN A 233 -9.30 -21.59 10.21
CA ASN A 233 -10.21 -22.68 10.57
C ASN A 233 -9.48 -24.01 10.80
N SER A 234 -8.32 -24.22 10.16
CA SER A 234 -7.44 -25.36 10.41
C SER A 234 -6.56 -25.18 11.65
N SER A 235 -6.34 -23.95 12.11
CA SER A 235 -5.49 -23.59 13.26
C SER A 235 -6.27 -23.43 14.56
N GLN A 236 -7.59 -23.24 14.49
CA GLN A 236 -8.43 -23.34 15.68
C GLN A 236 -8.48 -24.81 16.12
N PRO A 237 -8.21 -25.14 17.40
CA PRO A 237 -8.69 -26.39 17.95
C PRO A 237 -10.19 -26.34 17.74
N THR A 238 -10.72 -27.26 16.94
CA THR A 238 -12.14 -27.39 16.67
C THR A 238 -12.88 -27.21 17.99
N GLN A 239 -13.55 -26.07 18.17
CA GLN A 239 -14.67 -26.02 19.10
C GLN A 239 -15.70 -26.94 18.46
N LYS A 240 -15.60 -28.22 18.85
CA LYS A 240 -16.67 -29.17 18.72
C LYS A 240 -17.89 -28.44 19.26
N GLN A 241 -18.79 -28.03 18.37
CA GLN A 241 -20.21 -27.97 18.69
C GLN A 241 -20.49 -29.18 19.58
N PRO A 242 -21.17 -29.02 20.72
CA PRO A 242 -21.28 -30.06 21.74
C PRO A 242 -21.66 -31.34 21.02
N ALA A 243 -20.68 -32.25 20.93
CA ALA A 243 -20.84 -33.48 20.21
C ALA A 243 -21.95 -34.21 20.95
N LYS A 244 -23.14 -34.25 20.36
CA LYS A 244 -24.08 -35.33 20.60
C LYS A 244 -23.31 -36.61 20.28
N SER A 245 -22.72 -37.18 21.32
CA SER A 245 -22.28 -38.58 21.46
C SER A 245 -22.09 -39.32 20.14
N LYS A 246 -21.02 -39.02 19.39
CA LYS A 246 -20.67 -39.82 18.20
C LYS A 246 -19.81 -41.00 18.61
N ASN A 247 -20.43 -41.96 19.30
CA ASN A 247 -19.96 -43.35 19.38
C ASN A 247 -20.40 -44.16 18.14
N THR A 248 -20.76 -43.50 17.03
CA THR A 248 -21.40 -44.11 15.88
C THR A 248 -20.60 -43.86 14.61
N LEU A 249 -20.28 -44.94 13.89
CA LEU A 249 -19.59 -44.91 12.59
C LEU A 249 -20.42 -44.14 11.55
N THR A 250 -19.77 -43.41 10.66
CA THR A 250 -20.42 -42.73 9.52
C THR A 250 -20.98 -43.75 8.53
N ASP A 251 -22.03 -43.44 7.78
CA ASP A 251 -22.67 -44.35 6.81
C ASP A 251 -21.66 -44.97 5.82
N LYS A 252 -20.74 -44.15 5.27
CA LYS A 252 -19.65 -44.63 4.41
C LYS A 252 -18.71 -45.62 5.10
N GLN A 253 -18.43 -45.41 6.39
CA GLN A 253 -17.59 -46.31 7.17
C GLN A 253 -18.32 -47.63 7.44
N ARG A 254 -19.62 -47.58 7.76
CA ARG A 254 -20.43 -48.79 7.98
C ARG A 254 -20.54 -49.61 6.69
N TYR A 255 -20.80 -48.97 5.55
CA TYR A 255 -20.81 -49.66 4.25
C TYR A 255 -19.46 -50.32 3.96
N PHE A 256 -18.34 -49.60 4.17
CA PHE A 256 -17.00 -50.14 3.98
C PHE A 256 -16.75 -51.37 4.85
N PHE A 257 -16.99 -51.27 6.17
CA PHE A 257 -16.81 -52.39 7.07
C PHE A 257 -17.73 -53.56 6.75
N ALA A 258 -19.01 -53.29 6.47
CA ALA A 258 -19.97 -54.33 6.12
C ALA A 258 -19.58 -55.09 4.85
N SER A 259 -19.08 -54.38 3.83
CA SER A 259 -18.59 -54.98 2.57
C SER A 259 -17.37 -55.89 2.76
N LYS A 260 -16.56 -55.63 3.79
CA LYS A 260 -15.38 -56.43 4.14
C LYS A 260 -15.75 -57.60 5.04
N LEU A 261 -16.61 -57.35 6.04
CA LEU A 261 -17.12 -58.38 6.94
C LEU A 261 -17.90 -59.45 6.17
N SER A 262 -18.70 -59.09 5.16
CA SER A 262 -19.45 -60.08 4.38
C SER A 262 -18.56 -61.11 3.67
N ARG A 263 -17.30 -60.75 3.37
CA ARG A 263 -16.33 -61.63 2.70
C ARG A 263 -15.52 -62.50 3.67
N LEU A 264 -15.69 -62.33 4.97
CA LEU A 264 -15.02 -63.16 5.97
C LEU A 264 -15.79 -64.47 6.16
N PRO A 265 -15.09 -65.63 6.19
CA PRO A 265 -15.74 -66.93 6.37
C PRO A 265 -16.51 -67.01 7.71
N GLU A 266 -15.99 -66.35 8.75
CA GLU A 266 -16.59 -66.25 10.09
C GLU A 266 -17.95 -65.53 10.12
N PHE A 267 -18.24 -64.70 9.12
CA PHE A 267 -19.48 -63.93 9.01
C PHE A 267 -20.52 -64.60 8.10
N GLY A 268 -20.17 -65.73 7.46
CA GLY A 268 -21.12 -66.54 6.68
C GLY A 268 -22.30 -67.07 7.52
N LYS A 269 -22.14 -67.18 8.85
CA LYS A 269 -23.22 -67.55 9.79
C LYS A 269 -24.34 -66.52 9.89
N TYR A 270 -24.10 -65.27 9.50
CA TYR A 270 -25.13 -64.23 9.44
C TYR A 270 -25.84 -64.19 8.09
N SER A 271 -25.46 -65.10 7.19
CA SER A 271 -26.02 -65.21 5.86
C SER A 271 -27.24 -66.12 5.83
N GLU A 272 -28.30 -65.69 5.15
CA GLU A 272 -29.54 -66.46 5.01
C GLU A 272 -29.63 -67.08 3.61
N GLY A 273 -29.47 -68.40 3.53
CA GLY A 273 -29.68 -69.16 2.29
C GLY A 273 -28.55 -68.98 1.26
N ASN A 274 -28.93 -68.75 -0.01
CA ASN A 274 -28.02 -68.56 -1.15
C ASN A 274 -27.93 -67.09 -1.56
N GLU A 275 -27.82 -66.18 -0.58
CA GLU A 275 -27.71 -64.74 -0.84
C GLU A 275 -26.30 -64.34 -1.29
N SER A 276 -26.20 -63.21 -1.99
CA SER A 276 -24.90 -62.70 -2.44
C SER A 276 -24.18 -61.92 -1.33
N TYR A 277 -22.85 -61.82 -1.42
CA TYR A 277 -22.03 -61.05 -0.48
C TYR A 277 -22.43 -59.56 -0.36
N GLU A 278 -23.06 -59.00 -1.40
CA GLU A 278 -23.57 -57.63 -1.38
C GLU A 278 -24.87 -57.50 -0.60
N GLN A 279 -25.73 -58.52 -0.63
CA GLN A 279 -26.96 -58.58 0.15
C GLN A 279 -26.63 -58.74 1.64
N LEU A 280 -25.69 -59.64 1.97
CA LEU A 280 -25.15 -59.77 3.32
C LEU A 280 -24.50 -58.47 3.82
N ALA A 281 -23.75 -57.77 2.96
CA ALA A 281 -23.14 -56.48 3.34
C ALA A 281 -24.20 -55.42 3.70
N LYS A 282 -25.29 -55.29 2.94
CA LYS A 282 -26.36 -54.34 3.29
C LYS A 282 -27.00 -54.64 4.65
N ARG A 283 -27.11 -55.93 5.00
CA ARG A 283 -27.63 -56.39 6.29
C ARG A 283 -26.63 -56.16 7.43
N LEU A 284 -25.35 -56.42 7.20
CA LEU A 284 -24.31 -56.11 8.17
C LEU A 284 -24.19 -54.60 8.41
N GLU A 285 -24.45 -53.77 7.40
CA GLU A 285 -24.47 -52.31 7.54
C GLU A 285 -25.56 -51.84 8.51
N SER A 286 -26.76 -52.43 8.44
CA SER A 286 -27.83 -52.13 9.39
C SER A 286 -27.51 -52.63 10.79
N MET A 287 -26.87 -53.80 10.93
CA MET A 287 -26.42 -54.32 12.22
C MET A 287 -25.28 -53.49 12.85
N LEU A 288 -24.38 -52.93 12.04
CA LEU A 288 -23.31 -52.01 12.49
C LEU A 288 -23.83 -50.65 12.99
N LYS A 289 -25.13 -50.37 12.83
CA LYS A 289 -25.80 -49.21 13.42
C LYS A 289 -26.03 -49.39 14.92
N GLU A 290 -26.11 -50.64 15.39
CA GLU A 290 -26.36 -50.98 16.79
C GLU A 290 -25.05 -51.02 17.60
N PRO A 291 -24.98 -50.36 18.76
CA PRO A 291 -23.74 -50.27 19.56
C PRO A 291 -23.29 -51.61 20.16
N GLU A 292 -24.21 -52.57 20.32
CA GLU A 292 -23.88 -53.90 20.85
C GLU A 292 -23.09 -54.73 19.83
N ASN A 293 -23.49 -54.68 18.55
CA ASN A 293 -22.81 -55.39 17.48
C ASN A 293 -21.43 -54.78 17.19
N LEU A 294 -21.29 -53.47 17.36
CA LEU A 294 -19.99 -52.80 17.29
C LEU A 294 -19.00 -53.30 18.34
N LYS A 295 -19.47 -53.58 19.56
CA LYS A 295 -18.63 -54.18 20.61
C LYS A 295 -18.28 -55.63 20.30
N LYS A 296 -19.24 -56.41 19.82
CA LYS A 296 -19.04 -57.83 19.46
C LYS A 296 -18.06 -58.02 18.31
N TRP A 297 -18.01 -57.09 17.36
CA TRP A 297 -17.17 -57.19 16.17
C TRP A 297 -15.94 -56.29 16.22
N ALA A 298 -15.62 -55.71 17.37
CA ALA A 298 -14.56 -54.73 17.53
C ALA A 298 -13.20 -55.24 17.01
N GLU A 299 -12.84 -56.48 17.31
CA GLU A 299 -11.57 -57.10 16.87
C GLU A 299 -11.49 -57.21 15.34
N TYR A 300 -12.56 -57.66 14.69
CA TYR A 300 -12.62 -57.75 13.23
C TYR A 300 -12.55 -56.37 12.57
N LEU A 301 -13.23 -55.36 13.14
CA LEU A 301 -13.19 -53.98 12.66
C LEU A 301 -11.78 -53.36 12.77
N ILE A 302 -11.06 -53.66 13.86
CA ILE A 302 -9.66 -53.24 14.05
C ILE A 302 -8.76 -53.89 13.00
N ASN A 303 -8.89 -55.20 12.77
CA ASN A 303 -8.09 -55.92 11.79
C ASN A 303 -8.30 -55.39 10.36
N ILE A 304 -9.55 -55.18 9.95
CA ILE A 304 -9.89 -54.60 8.63
C ILE A 304 -9.27 -53.20 8.47
N SER A 305 -9.27 -52.38 9.52
CA SER A 305 -8.67 -51.04 9.52
C SER A 305 -7.14 -51.10 9.36
N ASN A 306 -6.48 -52.03 10.04
CA ASN A 306 -5.04 -52.20 9.98
C ASN A 306 -4.57 -52.74 8.62
N GLU A 307 -5.26 -53.72 8.05
CA GLU A 307 -4.99 -54.22 6.69
C GLU A 307 -5.10 -53.11 5.64
N HIS A 308 -6.09 -52.23 5.76
CA HIS A 308 -6.26 -51.17 4.78
C HIS A 308 -5.17 -50.09 4.86
N LYS A 309 -4.62 -49.83 6.06
CA LYS A 309 -3.47 -48.92 6.24
C LYS A 309 -2.17 -49.48 5.68
N GLY A 310 -1.97 -50.80 5.70
CA GLY A 310 -0.78 -51.45 5.14
C GLY A 310 -0.70 -51.42 3.62
N ASN A 311 -1.84 -51.30 2.92
CA ASN A 311 -1.90 -51.28 1.44
C ASN A 311 -1.79 -49.86 0.83
N ALA A 312 -1.58 -48.83 1.65
CA ALA A 312 -1.45 -47.44 1.20
C ALA A 312 -0.04 -46.86 1.44
N ALA A 313 0.94 -47.72 1.75
CA ALA A 313 2.36 -47.38 1.91
C ALA A 313 3.19 -47.95 0.74
#